data_AF-A0AAP6Y2Q0-F1
#
_entry.id   AF-A0AAP6Y2Q0-F1
#
_cell.length_a   1.000
_cell.length_b   1.000
_cell.length_c   1.000
_cell.angle_alpha   90.00
_cell.angle_beta   90.00
_cell.angle_gamma   90.00
#
_symmetry.space_group_name_H-M   'P 1'
#
loop_
_entity.id
_entity.type
_entity.pdbx_description
1 polymer ?
#
loop_
_entity_poly.entity_id
_entity_poly.type
_entity_poly.pdbx_seq_one_letter_code
_entity_poly.pdbx_strand_id
1 'polypeptide(L)'
;MARMSYISSVERYHEYEHVIHSLLESILMSIEDGLTKERDTRYLIKQYPFLELQYCLNAEGLQQGNNVCFKRAYSKKLGESGNQQDLSERPYFLNAKTSDRVCFTDPYISIATNHLCISAIKELKKPINNQHYLVVDVSLTQLIEFVMGDTARANMSPYFKAGYGIIVACLFCLVLFLLNIVFNDIYALLTHVDTSSDPLEPFSIIIYITLALAVFDLGKTILEEEILMHKDIFRHSSTRRTITRFISTVLIAISIEALLTMFKAALGQSEYLMPAIAMMLAVVGLLIALAIYVYLGAKAETLLMRARLKQKSSK
;
A
#
# COMPACT_ATOMS: atom_id res chain seq x y z
N MET A 1 -1.37 -8.95 -7.99
CA MET A 1 -1.31 -8.51 -6.58
C MET A 1 -0.06 -7.68 -6.39
N ALA A 2 -0.18 -6.44 -5.94
CA ALA A 2 0.98 -5.64 -5.60
C ALA A 2 1.50 -6.14 -4.24
N ARG A 3 2.73 -6.66 -4.19
CA ARG A 3 3.36 -7.13 -2.95
C ARG A 3 3.58 -5.94 -2.02
N MET A 4 3.37 -6.11 -0.70
CA MET A 4 3.75 -5.08 0.27
C MET A 4 5.21 -4.68 0.08
N SER A 5 5.52 -3.40 0.30
CA SER A 5 6.91 -2.93 0.37
C SER A 5 7.67 -3.74 1.43
N TYR A 6 8.94 -4.07 1.16
CA TYR A 6 9.77 -4.79 2.12
C TYR A 6 9.92 -4.03 3.43
N ILE A 7 10.06 -2.71 3.38
CA ILE A 7 10.14 -1.87 4.59
C ILE A 7 8.87 -2.00 5.44
N SER A 8 7.69 -1.88 4.80
CA SER A 8 6.39 -2.02 5.46
C SER A 8 6.21 -3.42 6.07
N SER A 9 6.72 -4.46 5.40
CA SER A 9 6.68 -5.84 5.90
C SER A 9 7.55 -6.02 7.15
N VAL A 10 8.75 -5.42 7.18
CA VAL A 10 9.68 -5.48 8.32
C VAL A 10 9.15 -4.68 9.52
N GLU A 11 8.59 -3.49 9.30
CA GLU A 11 7.99 -2.70 10.37
C GLU A 11 6.84 -3.46 11.05
N ARG A 12 5.96 -4.09 10.25
CA ARG A 12 4.85 -4.91 10.76
C ARG A 12 5.33 -6.19 11.45
N TYR A 13 6.42 -6.78 10.99
CA TYR A 13 7.04 -7.90 11.69
C TYR A 13 7.40 -7.53 13.13
N HIS A 14 8.08 -6.40 13.33
CA HIS A 14 8.44 -5.94 14.67
C HIS A 14 7.22 -5.52 15.52
N GLU A 15 6.14 -5.05 14.88
CA GLU A 15 4.88 -4.75 15.59
C GLU A 15 4.19 -6.01 16.12
N TYR A 16 4.17 -7.09 15.33
CA TYR A 16 3.47 -8.34 15.63
C TYR A 16 4.39 -9.52 16.00
N GLU A 17 5.64 -9.24 16.37
CA GLU A 17 6.71 -10.22 16.54
C GLU A 17 6.30 -11.39 17.45
N HIS A 18 5.76 -11.08 18.63
CA HIS A 18 5.33 -12.09 19.60
C HIS A 18 4.24 -13.03 19.05
N VAL A 19 3.27 -12.48 18.30
CA VAL A 19 2.18 -13.27 17.71
C VAL A 19 2.73 -14.17 16.60
N ILE A 20 3.63 -13.62 15.78
CA ILE A 20 4.29 -14.35 14.69
C ILE A 20 5.12 -15.51 15.25
N HIS A 21 5.95 -15.26 16.26
CA HIS A 21 6.80 -16.30 16.87
C HIS A 21 5.96 -17.41 17.50
N SER A 22 4.90 -17.08 18.23
CA SER A 22 4.00 -18.07 18.83
C SER A 22 3.29 -18.94 17.79
N LEU A 23 2.87 -18.35 16.66
CA LEU A 23 2.29 -19.07 15.53
C LEU A 23 3.31 -20.03 14.90
N LEU A 24 4.52 -19.54 14.62
CA LEU A 24 5.56 -20.35 13.99
C LEU A 24 6.02 -21.48 14.91
N GLU A 25 6.14 -21.25 16.21
CA GLU A 25 6.46 -22.29 17.20
C GLU A 25 5.44 -23.43 17.16
N SER A 26 4.15 -23.10 17.10
CA SER A 26 3.06 -24.08 16.98
C SER A 26 3.15 -24.88 15.67
N ILE A 27 3.54 -24.23 14.57
CA ILE A 27 3.72 -24.88 13.27
C ILE A 27 4.95 -25.80 13.29
N LEU A 28 6.08 -25.37 13.88
CA LEU A 28 7.27 -26.21 14.02
C LEU A 28 6.98 -27.47 14.83
N MET A 29 6.18 -27.36 15.90
CA MET A 29 5.74 -28.54 16.66
C MET A 29 4.93 -29.52 15.79
N SER A 30 4.05 -29.01 14.93
CA SER A 30 3.28 -29.84 14.00
C SER A 30 4.17 -30.50 12.93
N ILE A 31 5.22 -29.82 12.47
CA ILE A 31 6.15 -30.35 11.48
C ILE A 31 7.07 -31.41 12.12
N GLU A 32 7.56 -31.18 13.34
CA GLU A 32 8.33 -32.14 14.11
C GLU A 32 7.56 -33.44 14.37
N ASP A 33 6.28 -33.34 14.76
CA ASP A 33 5.41 -34.52 14.90
C ASP A 33 5.21 -35.26 13.56
N GLY A 34 5.12 -34.51 12.46
CA GLY A 34 5.08 -35.08 11.12
C GLY A 34 6.36 -35.85 10.76
N LEU A 35 7.52 -35.26 11.02
CA LEU A 35 8.83 -35.87 10.78
C LEU A 35 9.04 -37.14 11.61
N THR A 36 8.71 -37.11 12.91
CA THR A 36 8.83 -38.29 13.80
C THR A 36 7.94 -39.45 13.37
N LYS A 37 6.86 -39.19 12.64
CA LYS A 37 5.92 -40.19 12.12
C LYS A 37 6.11 -40.48 10.62
N GLU A 38 7.16 -39.97 10.00
CA GLU A 38 7.44 -40.07 8.56
C GLU A 38 6.25 -39.63 7.68
N ARG A 39 5.48 -38.64 8.15
CA ARG A 39 4.34 -38.08 7.42
C ARG A 39 4.78 -36.91 6.56
N ASP A 40 4.22 -36.85 5.37
CA ASP A 40 4.36 -35.69 4.51
C ASP A 40 3.71 -34.46 5.16
N THR A 41 4.49 -33.41 5.40
CA THR A 41 4.05 -32.14 6.01
C THR A 41 3.55 -31.13 4.99
N ARG A 42 3.67 -31.43 3.68
CA ARG A 42 3.27 -30.50 2.60
C ARG A 42 1.79 -30.14 2.61
N TYR A 43 0.93 -30.90 3.28
CA TYR A 43 -0.49 -30.54 3.44
C TYR A 43 -0.70 -29.23 4.21
N LEU A 44 0.25 -28.84 5.07
CA LEU A 44 0.20 -27.63 5.87
C LEU A 44 0.13 -26.36 5.02
N ILE A 45 0.55 -26.40 3.75
CA ILE A 45 0.45 -25.24 2.85
C ILE A 45 -0.99 -24.76 2.64
N LYS A 46 -1.99 -25.65 2.78
CA LYS A 46 -3.41 -25.28 2.68
C LYS A 46 -3.87 -24.40 3.86
N GLN A 47 -3.28 -24.60 5.03
CA GLN A 47 -3.60 -23.86 6.25
C GLN A 47 -2.67 -22.66 6.42
N TYR A 48 -1.40 -22.80 6.04
CA TYR A 48 -0.33 -21.84 6.22
C TYR A 48 0.33 -21.53 4.85
N PRO A 49 -0.30 -20.68 4.02
CA PRO A 49 0.18 -20.40 2.66
C PRO A 49 1.56 -19.74 2.61
N PHE A 50 2.00 -19.16 3.73
CA PHE A 50 3.28 -18.46 3.86
C PHE A 50 4.50 -19.39 3.98
N LEU A 51 4.32 -20.68 4.26
CA LEU A 51 5.41 -21.66 4.33
C LEU A 51 6.13 -21.77 2.98
N GLU A 52 7.47 -21.71 2.97
CA GLU A 52 8.26 -21.82 1.73
C GLU A 52 9.06 -23.13 1.68
N LEU A 53 9.99 -23.31 2.62
CA LEU A 53 10.92 -24.43 2.65
C LEU A 53 10.96 -25.05 4.04
N GLN A 54 11.20 -26.35 4.08
CA GLN A 54 11.56 -27.11 5.27
C GLN A 54 12.79 -27.95 4.94
N TYR A 55 13.75 -28.02 5.86
CA TYR A 55 14.92 -28.88 5.77
C TYR A 55 15.48 -29.18 7.16
N CYS A 56 16.32 -30.21 7.25
CA CYS A 56 16.93 -30.62 8.51
C CYS A 56 18.46 -30.48 8.43
N LEU A 57 19.10 -30.16 9.56
CA LEU A 57 20.56 -30.06 9.70
C LEU A 57 21.07 -31.11 10.68
N ASN A 58 22.31 -31.56 10.51
CA ASN A 58 23.03 -32.33 11.55
C ASN A 58 23.63 -31.41 12.63
N ALA A 59 24.35 -32.00 13.58
CA ALA A 59 24.99 -31.27 14.68
C ALA A 59 26.06 -30.26 14.21
N GLU A 60 26.65 -30.50 13.03
CA GLU A 60 27.68 -29.66 12.43
C GLU A 60 27.09 -28.51 11.58
N GLY A 61 25.81 -28.56 11.22
CA GLY A 61 25.14 -27.55 10.39
C GLY A 61 25.10 -27.89 8.90
N LEU A 62 25.40 -29.13 8.54
CA LEU A 62 25.22 -29.67 7.19
C LEU A 62 23.77 -30.12 6.98
N GLN A 63 23.18 -29.70 5.88
CA GLN A 63 21.82 -30.08 5.52
C GLN A 63 21.72 -31.57 5.15
N GLN A 64 20.73 -32.23 5.75
CA GLN A 64 20.42 -33.65 5.56
C GLN A 64 19.24 -33.78 4.59
N GLY A 65 19.53 -34.25 3.37
CA GLY A 65 18.52 -34.42 2.33
C GLY A 65 18.15 -33.13 1.60
N ASN A 66 17.25 -33.26 0.63
CA ASN A 66 16.81 -32.13 -0.20
C ASN A 66 15.75 -31.28 0.50
N ASN A 67 15.56 -30.06 0.02
CA ASN A 67 14.53 -29.16 0.56
C ASN A 67 13.11 -29.73 0.35
N VAL A 68 12.33 -29.74 1.41
CA VAL A 68 10.87 -29.91 1.34
C VAL A 68 10.26 -28.56 0.94
N CYS A 69 9.88 -28.43 -0.32
CA CYS A 69 9.22 -27.23 -0.83
C CYS A 69 7.70 -27.31 -0.61
N PHE A 70 7.15 -26.37 0.15
CA PHE A 70 5.69 -26.31 0.34
C PHE A 70 4.96 -25.78 -0.89
N LYS A 71 5.60 -24.91 -1.69
CA LYS A 71 5.03 -24.34 -2.91
C LYS A 71 5.53 -25.06 -4.15
N ARG A 72 4.59 -25.40 -5.05
CA ARG A 72 4.89 -26.08 -6.33
C ARG A 72 5.83 -25.27 -7.23
N ALA A 73 5.78 -23.93 -7.14
CA ALA A 73 6.68 -23.04 -7.87
C ALA A 73 8.17 -23.24 -7.51
N TYR A 74 8.45 -23.64 -6.26
CA TYR A 74 9.81 -23.89 -5.76
C TYR A 74 10.25 -25.33 -5.96
N SER A 75 9.31 -26.28 -5.93
CA SER A 75 9.62 -27.72 -6.03
C SER A 75 10.51 -28.09 -7.22
N LYS A 76 10.32 -27.50 -8.41
CA LYS A 76 11.16 -27.80 -9.58
C LYS A 76 12.60 -27.32 -9.48
N LYS A 77 12.86 -26.24 -8.75
CA LYS A 77 14.19 -25.59 -8.68
C LYS A 77 14.95 -25.95 -7.41
N LEU A 78 14.22 -26.12 -6.30
CA LEU A 78 14.79 -26.26 -4.97
C LEU A 78 14.54 -27.64 -4.35
N GLY A 79 13.59 -28.42 -4.88
CA GLY A 79 13.19 -29.70 -4.30
C GLY A 79 14.22 -30.83 -4.44
N GLU A 80 15.19 -30.67 -5.35
CA GLU A 80 16.31 -31.60 -5.54
C GLU A 80 17.65 -30.98 -5.13
N SER A 81 17.64 -29.84 -4.45
CA SER A 81 18.83 -29.14 -3.99
C SER A 81 18.91 -29.06 -2.46
N GLY A 82 20.09 -28.70 -1.96
CA GLY A 82 20.35 -28.44 -0.54
C GLY A 82 21.03 -29.59 0.20
N ASN A 83 20.97 -30.83 -0.28
CA ASN A 83 21.65 -31.94 0.40
C ASN A 83 23.17 -31.69 0.53
N GLN A 84 23.72 -31.89 1.72
CA GLN A 84 25.13 -31.63 2.09
C GLN A 84 25.57 -30.16 1.95
N GLN A 85 24.63 -29.22 1.84
CA GLN A 85 24.97 -27.80 1.90
C GLN A 85 25.41 -27.43 3.31
N ASP A 86 26.53 -26.71 3.42
CA ASP A 86 27.02 -26.15 4.67
C ASP A 86 26.25 -24.88 5.04
N LEU A 87 25.55 -24.94 6.17
CA LEU A 87 24.76 -23.85 6.75
C LEU A 87 25.21 -23.54 8.18
N SER A 88 26.39 -24.00 8.59
CA SER A 88 26.95 -23.83 9.94
C SER A 88 27.20 -22.38 10.33
N GLU A 89 27.52 -21.51 9.37
CA GLU A 89 27.76 -20.09 9.58
C GLU A 89 26.48 -19.23 9.55
N ARG A 90 25.31 -19.87 9.40
CA ARG A 90 24.05 -19.12 9.29
C ARG A 90 23.59 -18.63 10.67
N PRO A 91 23.09 -17.38 10.79
CA PRO A 91 22.70 -16.80 12.07
C PRO A 91 21.70 -17.64 12.86
N TYR A 92 20.71 -18.26 12.18
CA TYR A 92 19.76 -19.14 12.84
C TYR A 92 20.43 -20.35 13.50
N PHE A 93 21.40 -20.97 12.83
CA PHE A 93 22.09 -22.15 13.36
C PHE A 93 22.99 -21.80 14.54
N LEU A 94 23.75 -20.70 14.43
CA LEU A 94 24.57 -20.19 15.53
C LEU A 94 23.72 -19.87 16.77
N ASN A 95 22.54 -19.26 16.58
CA ASN A 95 21.62 -18.96 17.67
C ASN A 95 21.06 -20.25 18.30
N ALA A 96 20.66 -21.22 17.49
CA ALA A 96 20.12 -22.50 17.97
C ALA A 96 21.13 -23.31 18.80
N LYS A 97 22.43 -23.24 18.47
CA LYS A 97 23.49 -23.91 19.27
C LYS A 97 23.60 -23.40 20.72
N THR A 98 23.12 -22.20 20.98
CA THR A 98 23.22 -21.55 22.30
C THR A 98 21.93 -21.58 23.10
N SER A 99 20.86 -22.15 22.54
CA SER A 99 19.51 -22.05 23.10
C SER A 99 18.71 -23.35 22.90
N ASP A 100 18.15 -23.88 23.99
CA ASP A 100 17.24 -25.04 23.97
C ASP A 100 15.83 -24.69 23.45
N ARG A 101 15.57 -23.43 23.09
CA ARG A 101 14.28 -22.93 22.61
C ARG A 101 14.29 -22.72 21.10
N VAL A 102 13.09 -22.66 20.52
CA VAL A 102 12.93 -22.24 19.12
C VAL A 102 13.56 -20.87 18.93
N CYS A 103 14.42 -20.76 17.93
CA CYS A 103 15.07 -19.50 17.56
C CYS A 103 14.50 -18.99 16.24
N PHE A 104 14.41 -17.68 16.13
CA PHE A 104 13.91 -16.98 14.95
C PHE A 104 14.99 -16.02 14.45
N THR A 105 15.11 -15.86 13.13
CA THR A 105 15.93 -14.80 12.55
C THR A 105 15.18 -13.49 12.51
N ASP A 106 15.91 -12.38 12.48
CA ASP A 106 15.40 -11.15 11.89
C ASP A 106 15.04 -11.35 10.40
N PRO A 107 14.17 -10.49 9.83
CA PRO A 107 13.85 -10.53 8.40
C PRO A 107 15.08 -10.38 7.51
N TYR A 108 15.24 -11.29 6.55
CA TYR A 108 16.34 -11.26 5.59
C TYR A 108 15.88 -11.71 4.20
N ILE A 109 16.72 -11.52 3.18
CA ILE A 109 16.43 -11.98 1.82
C ILE A 109 16.95 -13.41 1.65
N SER A 110 16.06 -14.37 1.41
CA SER A 110 16.45 -15.75 1.12
C SER A 110 17.27 -15.82 -0.16
N ILE A 111 18.42 -16.50 -0.11
CA ILE A 111 19.23 -16.79 -1.31
C ILE A 111 18.53 -17.82 -2.20
N ALA A 112 17.70 -18.70 -1.61
CA ALA A 112 16.99 -19.74 -2.34
C ALA A 112 15.79 -19.18 -3.12
N THR A 113 15.00 -18.29 -2.50
CA THR A 113 13.76 -17.77 -3.09
C THR A 113 13.86 -16.33 -3.60
N ASN A 114 14.92 -15.58 -3.26
CA ASN A 114 15.10 -14.14 -3.50
C ASN A 114 13.94 -13.28 -2.96
N HIS A 115 13.23 -13.78 -1.95
CA HIS A 115 12.16 -13.07 -1.28
C HIS A 115 12.51 -12.80 0.18
N LEU A 116 11.88 -11.77 0.75
CA LEU A 116 11.97 -11.47 2.17
C LEU A 116 11.34 -12.60 2.99
N CYS A 117 12.14 -13.20 3.87
CA CYS A 117 11.76 -14.33 4.71
C CYS A 117 12.22 -14.13 6.15
N ILE A 118 11.67 -14.99 7.02
CA ILE A 118 12.22 -15.28 8.34
C ILE A 118 12.40 -16.80 8.43
N SER A 119 13.41 -17.23 9.16
CA SER A 119 13.65 -18.64 9.41
C SER A 119 13.45 -18.95 10.88
N ALA A 120 12.73 -20.03 11.13
CA ALA A 120 12.53 -20.59 12.44
C ALA A 120 13.29 -21.91 12.52
N ILE A 121 14.10 -22.06 13.56
CA ILE A 121 14.92 -23.25 13.81
C ILE A 121 14.65 -23.80 15.19
N LYS A 122 14.62 -25.13 15.29
CA LYS A 122 14.44 -25.85 16.55
C LYS A 122 15.34 -27.08 16.58
N GLU A 123 15.95 -27.34 17.74
CA GLU A 123 16.62 -28.60 18.01
C GLU A 123 15.60 -29.73 18.24
N LEU A 124 15.82 -30.86 17.56
CA LEU A 124 15.01 -32.05 17.67
C LEU A 124 15.43 -32.84 18.91
N LYS A 125 14.49 -33.06 19.84
CA LYS A 125 14.78 -33.82 21.08
C LYS A 125 15.19 -35.27 20.83
N LYS A 126 14.81 -35.83 19.68
CA LYS A 126 15.17 -37.18 19.24
C LYS A 126 15.70 -37.08 17.81
N PRO A 127 17.01 -37.16 17.59
CA PRO A 127 17.56 -37.06 16.26
C PRO A 127 17.14 -38.28 15.42
N ILE A 128 16.67 -38.02 14.20
CA ILE A 128 16.24 -39.06 13.24
C ILE A 128 17.22 -39.03 12.07
N ASN A 129 17.88 -40.14 11.75
CA ASN A 129 18.81 -40.21 10.61
C ASN A 129 19.85 -39.06 10.60
N ASN A 130 20.49 -38.82 11.75
CA ASN A 130 21.48 -37.74 11.95
C ASN A 130 20.93 -36.29 11.87
N GLN A 131 19.61 -36.12 11.77
CA GLN A 131 18.96 -34.81 11.80
C GLN A 131 18.83 -34.33 13.24
N HIS A 132 19.50 -33.23 13.56
CA HIS A 132 19.52 -32.61 14.89
C HIS A 132 18.69 -31.32 14.95
N TYR A 133 18.60 -30.58 13.85
CA TYR A 133 17.82 -29.34 13.81
C TYR A 133 16.80 -29.39 12.68
N LEU A 134 15.62 -28.86 12.95
CA LEU A 134 14.57 -28.58 11.98
C LEU A 134 14.58 -27.09 11.66
N VAL A 135 14.63 -26.75 10.37
CA VAL A 135 14.55 -25.37 9.89
C VAL A 135 13.34 -25.23 8.97
N VAL A 136 12.59 -24.14 9.16
CA VAL A 136 11.46 -23.76 8.33
C VAL A 136 11.62 -22.30 7.90
N ASP A 137 11.64 -22.08 6.59
CA ASP A 137 11.67 -20.75 5.99
C ASP A 137 10.24 -20.34 5.61
N VAL A 138 9.86 -19.12 5.98
CA VAL A 138 8.54 -18.56 5.69
C VAL A 138 8.64 -17.22 4.98
N SER A 139 7.72 -16.98 4.04
CA SER A 139 7.61 -15.72 3.33
C SER A 139 7.06 -14.66 4.27
N LEU A 140 7.85 -13.62 4.56
CA LEU A 140 7.43 -12.60 5.52
C LEU A 140 6.19 -11.86 5.03
N THR A 141 6.15 -11.49 3.74
CA THR A 141 5.01 -10.75 3.17
C THR A 141 3.70 -11.54 3.32
N GLN A 142 3.71 -12.84 3.01
CA GLN A 142 2.49 -13.67 3.10
C GLN A 142 2.10 -13.96 4.55
N LEU A 143 3.08 -14.05 5.44
CA LEU A 143 2.85 -14.22 6.87
C LEU A 143 2.15 -13.00 7.47
N ILE A 144 2.60 -11.79 7.12
CA ILE A 144 1.94 -10.56 7.56
C ILE A 144 0.53 -10.46 6.99
N GLU A 145 0.33 -10.74 5.70
CA GLU A 145 -1.01 -10.77 5.08
C GLU A 145 -1.95 -11.76 5.79
N PHE A 146 -1.42 -12.92 6.20
CA PHE A 146 -2.16 -13.93 6.94
C PHE A 146 -2.53 -13.46 8.36
N VAL A 147 -1.56 -12.97 9.14
CA VAL A 147 -1.76 -12.52 10.53
C VAL A 147 -2.76 -11.36 10.59
N MET A 148 -2.74 -10.48 9.58
CA MET A 148 -3.67 -9.35 9.50
C MET A 148 -5.08 -9.71 9.00
N GLY A 149 -5.31 -10.96 8.56
CA GLY A 149 -6.59 -11.38 7.99
C GLY A 149 -6.93 -10.72 6.66
N ASP A 150 -5.94 -10.18 5.95
CA ASP A 150 -6.13 -9.37 4.73
C ASP A 150 -6.36 -10.23 3.46
N THR A 151 -6.48 -11.56 3.59
CA THR A 151 -6.61 -12.50 2.46
C THR A 151 -7.88 -12.29 1.64
N ALA A 152 -9.02 -11.99 2.28
CA ALA A 152 -10.27 -11.67 1.58
C ALA A 152 -10.21 -10.31 0.85
N ARG A 153 -9.57 -9.31 1.46
CA ARG A 153 -9.33 -7.99 0.87
C ARG A 153 -8.41 -8.09 -0.36
N ALA A 154 -7.38 -8.92 -0.28
CA ALA A 154 -6.43 -9.14 -1.38
C ALA A 154 -7.13 -9.69 -2.65
N ASN A 155 -8.12 -10.57 -2.47
CA ASN A 155 -8.89 -11.13 -3.58
C ASN A 155 -9.90 -10.14 -4.18
N MET A 156 -10.44 -9.20 -3.39
CA MET A 156 -11.37 -8.17 -3.89
C MET A 156 -10.67 -6.94 -4.49
N SER A 157 -9.40 -6.71 -4.16
CA SER A 157 -8.56 -5.62 -4.68
C SER A 157 -8.64 -5.40 -6.22
N PRO A 158 -8.54 -6.43 -7.08
CA PRO A 158 -8.63 -6.23 -8.54
C PRO A 158 -9.99 -5.69 -8.99
N TYR A 159 -11.09 -6.11 -8.36
CA TYR A 159 -12.42 -5.63 -8.71
C TYR A 159 -12.61 -4.16 -8.35
N PHE A 160 -12.12 -3.74 -7.18
CA PHE A 160 -12.13 -2.32 -6.79
C PHE A 160 -11.28 -1.48 -7.76
N LYS A 161 -10.08 -1.94 -8.12
CA LYS A 161 -9.23 -1.24 -9.10
C LYS A 161 -9.89 -1.12 -10.46
N ALA A 162 -10.60 -2.15 -10.92
CA ALA A 162 -11.36 -2.09 -12.16
C ALA A 162 -12.50 -1.06 -12.07
N GLY A 163 -13.26 -1.05 -10.98
CA GLY A 163 -14.34 -0.07 -10.74
C GLY A 163 -13.82 1.37 -10.75
N TYR A 164 -12.76 1.66 -9.99
CA TYR A 164 -12.12 2.99 -10.01
C TYR A 164 -11.55 3.34 -11.39
N GLY A 165 -11.00 2.35 -12.11
CA GLY A 165 -10.49 2.53 -13.47
C GLY A 165 -11.56 3.01 -14.44
N ILE A 166 -12.78 2.45 -14.37
CA ILE A 166 -13.92 2.89 -15.18
C ILE A 166 -14.29 4.34 -14.84
N ILE A 167 -14.40 4.68 -13.55
CA ILE A 167 -14.73 6.04 -13.11
C ILE A 167 -13.71 7.05 -13.63
N VAL A 168 -12.42 6.75 -13.49
CA VAL A 168 -11.33 7.60 -13.97
C VAL A 168 -11.40 7.77 -15.50
N ALA A 169 -11.67 6.70 -16.25
CA ALA A 169 -11.81 6.77 -17.69
C ALA A 169 -13.00 7.67 -18.11
N CYS A 170 -14.13 7.57 -17.42
CA CYS A 170 -15.28 8.45 -17.65
C CYS A 170 -14.94 9.93 -17.36
N LEU A 171 -14.23 10.22 -16.27
CA LEU A 171 -13.79 11.58 -15.94
C LEU A 171 -12.85 12.15 -17.01
N PHE A 172 -11.89 11.37 -17.51
CA PHE A 172 -11.00 11.83 -18.58
C PHE A 172 -11.74 12.05 -19.90
N CYS A 173 -12.72 11.20 -20.24
CA CYS A 173 -13.58 11.41 -21.40
C CYS A 173 -14.35 12.74 -21.29
N LEU A 174 -14.90 13.05 -20.11
CA LEU A 174 -15.57 14.32 -19.84
C LEU A 174 -14.62 15.52 -20.00
N VAL A 175 -13.38 15.41 -19.49
CA VAL A 175 -12.37 16.47 -19.65
C VAL A 175 -12.07 16.71 -21.13
N LEU A 176 -11.87 15.65 -21.93
CA LEU A 176 -11.63 15.78 -23.36
C LEU A 176 -12.81 16.43 -24.09
N PHE A 177 -14.04 16.09 -23.69
CA PHE A 177 -15.25 16.72 -24.23
C PHE A 177 -15.30 18.22 -23.92
N LEU A 178 -15.06 18.62 -22.67
CA LEU A 178 -15.03 20.03 -22.27
C LEU A 178 -13.92 20.81 -23.00
N LEU A 179 -12.74 20.21 -23.15
CA LEU A 179 -11.65 20.82 -23.92
C LEU A 179 -12.00 20.96 -25.39
N ASN A 180 -12.72 20.00 -25.99
CA ASN A 180 -13.18 20.12 -27.37
C ASN A 180 -14.12 21.32 -27.56
N ILE A 181 -15.05 21.56 -26.62
CA ILE A 181 -15.92 22.75 -26.62
C ILE A 181 -15.05 24.02 -26.58
N VAL A 182 -14.12 24.10 -25.62
CA VAL A 182 -13.21 25.23 -25.47
C VAL A 182 -12.39 25.50 -26.75
N PHE A 183 -11.86 24.46 -27.38
CA PHE A 183 -11.10 24.61 -28.62
C PHE A 183 -11.96 25.17 -29.75
N ASN A 184 -13.20 24.71 -29.89
CA ASN A 184 -14.13 25.21 -30.89
C ASN A 184 -14.49 26.68 -30.62
N ASP A 185 -14.76 27.04 -29.36
CA ASP A 185 -15.11 28.41 -28.96
C ASP A 185 -13.95 29.39 -29.19
N ILE A 186 -12.72 28.99 -28.84
CA ILE A 186 -11.51 29.78 -29.11
C ILE A 186 -11.28 29.94 -30.62
N TYR A 187 -11.46 28.86 -31.39
CA TYR A 187 -11.31 28.91 -32.84
C TYR A 187 -12.34 29.84 -33.49
N ALA A 188 -13.60 29.81 -33.03
CA ALA A 188 -14.64 30.73 -33.49
C ALA A 188 -14.27 32.18 -33.18
N LEU A 189 -13.83 32.48 -31.96
CA LEU A 189 -13.43 33.84 -31.55
C LEU A 189 -12.23 34.38 -32.35
N LEU A 190 -11.30 33.51 -32.74
CA LEU A 190 -10.14 33.90 -33.56
C LEU A 190 -10.49 34.11 -35.04
N THR A 191 -11.50 33.39 -35.56
CA THR A 191 -11.85 33.39 -36.99
C THR A 191 -13.03 34.28 -37.34
N HIS A 192 -13.90 34.62 -36.40
CA HIS A 192 -15.05 35.51 -36.60
C HIS A 192 -14.87 36.79 -35.76
N VAL A 193 -14.09 37.73 -36.29
CA VAL A 193 -13.94 39.08 -35.73
C VAL A 193 -15.07 39.97 -36.25
N ASP A 194 -16.32 39.61 -35.96
CA ASP A 194 -17.45 40.51 -36.21
C ASP A 194 -17.64 41.45 -35.02
N THR A 195 -18.06 42.69 -35.32
CA THR A 195 -18.10 43.85 -34.42
C THR A 195 -19.21 43.80 -33.35
N SER A 196 -19.89 42.66 -33.22
CA SER A 196 -21.00 42.39 -32.29
C SER A 196 -20.78 41.11 -31.48
N SER A 197 -19.52 40.79 -31.14
CA SER A 197 -19.20 39.70 -30.23
C SER A 197 -19.80 39.98 -28.84
N ASP A 198 -20.54 39.02 -28.29
CA ASP A 198 -21.08 39.13 -26.93
C ASP A 198 -19.90 39.22 -25.94
N PRO A 199 -19.78 40.29 -25.13
CA PRO A 199 -18.71 40.43 -24.14
C PRO A 199 -18.59 39.26 -23.17
N LEU A 200 -19.60 38.39 -23.10
CA LEU A 200 -19.65 37.23 -22.22
C LEU A 200 -19.01 35.96 -22.77
N GLU A 201 -18.75 35.86 -24.07
CA GLU A 201 -18.17 34.66 -24.71
C GLU A 201 -16.82 34.24 -24.09
N PRO A 202 -15.86 35.14 -23.82
CA PRO A 202 -14.61 34.77 -23.16
C PRO A 202 -14.82 34.20 -21.76
N PHE A 203 -15.86 34.63 -21.02
CA PHE A 203 -16.13 34.10 -19.70
C PHE A 203 -16.58 32.65 -19.75
N SER A 204 -17.40 32.27 -20.75
CA SER A 204 -17.80 30.86 -20.95
C SER A 204 -16.61 29.95 -21.20
N ILE A 205 -15.62 30.41 -21.99
CA ILE A 205 -14.36 29.68 -22.22
C ILE A 205 -13.61 29.47 -20.89
N ILE A 206 -13.48 30.51 -20.06
CA ILE A 206 -12.78 30.41 -18.76
C ILE A 206 -13.51 29.43 -17.83
N ILE A 207 -14.85 29.44 -17.82
CA ILE A 207 -15.67 28.52 -17.01
C ILE A 207 -15.39 27.07 -17.42
N TYR A 208 -15.46 26.76 -18.73
CA TYR A 208 -15.22 25.40 -19.22
C TYR A 208 -13.79 24.91 -18.99
N ILE A 209 -12.78 25.78 -19.15
CA ILE A 209 -11.38 25.44 -18.83
C ILE A 209 -11.23 25.16 -17.32
N THR A 210 -11.82 25.99 -16.48
CA THR A 210 -11.75 25.85 -15.02
C THR A 210 -12.40 24.55 -14.56
N LEU A 211 -13.58 24.23 -15.11
CA LEU A 211 -14.27 22.97 -14.85
C LEU A 211 -13.44 21.76 -15.33
N ALA A 212 -12.87 21.83 -16.54
CA ALA A 212 -12.03 20.76 -17.08
C ALA A 212 -10.80 20.50 -16.20
N LEU A 213 -10.12 21.56 -15.74
CA LEU A 213 -8.97 21.43 -14.83
C LEU A 213 -9.36 20.80 -13.49
N ALA A 214 -10.49 21.21 -12.91
CA ALA A 214 -10.97 20.64 -11.64
C ALA A 214 -11.30 19.14 -11.75
N VAL A 215 -11.98 18.75 -12.83
CA VAL A 215 -12.32 17.34 -13.10
C VAL A 215 -11.05 16.52 -13.41
N PHE A 216 -10.09 17.09 -14.13
CA PHE A 216 -8.81 16.44 -14.43
C PHE A 216 -8.01 16.15 -13.16
N ASP A 217 -7.87 17.14 -12.27
CA ASP A 217 -7.17 16.98 -11.00
C ASP A 217 -7.83 15.93 -10.10
N LEU A 218 -9.17 15.86 -10.09
CA LEU A 218 -9.91 14.82 -9.39
C LEU A 218 -9.64 13.43 -10.00
N GLY A 219 -9.76 13.30 -11.33
CA GLY A 219 -9.49 12.05 -12.03
C GLY A 219 -8.06 11.56 -11.80
N LYS A 220 -7.08 12.47 -11.86
CA LYS A 220 -5.68 12.21 -11.54
C LYS A 220 -5.51 11.76 -10.09
N THR A 221 -6.15 12.43 -9.14
CA THR A 221 -6.06 12.07 -7.71
C THR A 221 -6.60 10.66 -7.45
N ILE A 222 -7.76 10.33 -8.02
CA ILE A 222 -8.35 8.98 -7.88
C ILE A 222 -7.44 7.93 -8.53
N LEU A 223 -6.91 8.21 -9.72
CA LEU A 223 -5.96 7.31 -10.41
C LEU A 223 -4.70 7.09 -9.57
N GLU A 224 -4.10 8.18 -9.08
CA GLU A 224 -2.90 8.13 -8.25
C GLU A 224 -3.15 7.31 -7.00
N GLU A 225 -4.27 7.50 -6.30
CA GLU A 225 -4.44 6.93 -4.97
C GLU A 225 -5.07 5.55 -4.92
N GLU A 226 -6.09 5.30 -5.73
CA GLU A 226 -6.83 4.04 -5.68
C GLU A 226 -6.24 2.98 -6.61
N ILE A 227 -5.56 3.41 -7.69
CA ILE A 227 -5.03 2.50 -8.71
C ILE A 227 -3.51 2.35 -8.61
N LEU A 228 -2.77 3.48 -8.60
CA LEU A 228 -1.30 3.52 -8.67
C LEU A 228 -0.62 3.43 -7.30
N MET A 229 -1.18 4.07 -6.27
CA MET A 229 -0.57 4.12 -4.95
C MET A 229 -0.78 2.78 -4.24
N HIS A 230 0.30 2.28 -3.66
CA HIS A 230 0.23 1.07 -2.88
C HIS A 230 -0.44 1.41 -1.55
N LYS A 231 -1.47 0.66 -1.19
CA LYS A 231 -2.26 0.88 0.02
C LYS A 231 -1.41 0.53 1.25
N ASP A 232 -0.50 1.41 1.64
CA ASP A 232 0.10 1.40 2.97
C ASP A 232 -0.96 1.94 3.93
N ILE A 233 -1.77 1.01 4.44
CA ILE A 233 -2.98 1.22 5.26
C ILE A 233 -2.73 2.16 6.47
N PHE A 234 -1.48 2.37 6.88
CA PHE A 234 -1.13 3.13 8.10
C PHE A 234 -0.35 4.43 7.89
N ARG A 235 -0.14 4.88 6.65
CA ARG A 235 0.33 6.27 6.44
C ARG A 235 -0.87 7.22 6.49
N HIS A 236 -1.39 7.51 7.69
CA HIS A 236 -2.44 8.53 7.91
C HIS A 236 -2.12 9.90 7.25
N SER A 237 -0.84 10.18 6.98
CA SER A 237 -0.38 11.34 6.21
C SER A 237 -0.85 11.40 4.75
N SER A 238 -1.08 10.26 4.08
CA SER A 238 -1.39 10.24 2.64
C SER A 238 -2.81 10.76 2.41
N THR A 239 -3.80 10.18 3.09
CA THR A 239 -5.21 10.60 3.01
C THR A 239 -5.41 12.08 3.34
N ARG A 240 -4.66 12.62 4.31
CA ARG A 240 -4.75 14.05 4.62
C ARG A 240 -4.23 14.92 3.47
N ARG A 241 -3.12 14.52 2.84
CA ARG A 241 -2.56 15.23 1.68
C ARG A 241 -3.53 15.20 0.49
N THR A 242 -4.17 14.06 0.25
CA THR A 242 -5.25 13.88 -0.73
C THR A 242 -6.35 14.90 -0.54
N ILE A 243 -6.96 14.88 0.64
CA ILE A 243 -8.12 15.69 0.96
C ILE A 243 -7.76 17.17 0.81
N THR A 244 -6.59 17.56 1.32
CA THR A 244 -6.12 18.95 1.21
C THR A 244 -5.94 19.36 -0.25
N ARG A 245 -5.30 18.52 -1.09
CA ARG A 245 -5.14 18.80 -2.53
C ARG A 245 -6.48 18.91 -3.25
N PHE A 246 -7.36 17.93 -3.03
CA PHE A 246 -8.68 17.90 -3.65
C PHE A 246 -9.50 19.15 -3.30
N ILE A 247 -9.60 19.48 -2.00
CA ILE A 247 -10.32 20.68 -1.56
C ILE A 247 -9.65 21.96 -2.09
N SER A 248 -8.32 22.01 -2.16
CA SER A 248 -7.62 23.18 -2.71
C SER A 248 -7.94 23.40 -4.19
N THR A 249 -7.96 22.36 -5.01
CA THR A 249 -8.37 22.46 -6.42
C THR A 249 -9.82 22.92 -6.55
N VAL A 250 -10.75 22.33 -5.78
CA VAL A 250 -12.17 22.74 -5.76
C VAL A 250 -12.30 24.21 -5.35
N LEU A 251 -11.53 24.65 -4.35
CA LEU A 251 -11.52 26.02 -3.87
C LEU A 251 -11.06 26.99 -4.95
N ILE A 252 -9.97 26.67 -5.67
CA ILE A 252 -9.49 27.48 -6.81
C ILE A 252 -10.59 27.59 -7.88
N ALA A 253 -11.25 26.48 -8.22
CA ALA A 253 -12.31 26.49 -9.23
C ALA A 253 -13.50 27.37 -8.81
N ILE A 254 -14.02 27.20 -7.60
CA ILE A 254 -15.13 28.03 -7.08
C ILE A 254 -14.72 29.50 -6.95
N SER A 255 -13.47 29.79 -6.60
CA SER A 255 -12.96 31.16 -6.50
C SER A 255 -12.96 31.87 -7.85
N ILE A 256 -12.52 31.19 -8.91
CA ILE A 256 -12.54 31.73 -10.27
C ILE A 256 -13.98 31.93 -10.72
N GLU A 257 -14.87 30.96 -10.49
CA GLU A 257 -16.29 31.07 -10.85
C GLU A 257 -16.99 32.24 -10.14
N ALA A 258 -16.70 32.43 -8.84
CA ALA A 258 -17.25 33.53 -8.05
C ALA A 258 -16.79 34.90 -8.60
N LEU A 259 -15.51 35.01 -8.98
CA LEU A 259 -14.95 36.22 -9.57
C LEU A 259 -15.57 36.54 -10.93
N LEU A 260 -15.75 35.52 -11.78
CA LEU A 260 -16.42 35.67 -13.08
C LEU A 260 -17.87 36.11 -12.92
N THR A 261 -18.59 35.50 -11.99
CA THR A 261 -19.97 35.88 -11.66
C THR A 261 -20.07 37.32 -11.16
N MET A 262 -19.07 37.76 -10.39
CA MET A 262 -18.96 39.15 -9.95
C MET A 262 -18.72 40.12 -11.11
N PHE A 263 -17.87 39.75 -12.08
CA PHE A 263 -17.67 40.53 -13.29
C PHE A 263 -18.94 40.64 -14.14
N LYS A 264 -19.72 39.55 -14.29
CA LYS A 264 -21.03 39.58 -14.95
C LYS A 264 -21.99 40.56 -14.27
N ALA A 265 -22.03 40.55 -12.93
CA ALA A 265 -22.82 41.50 -12.17
C ALA A 265 -22.35 42.95 -12.38
N ALA A 266 -21.04 43.19 -12.45
CA ALA A 266 -20.46 44.51 -12.67
C ALA A 266 -20.74 45.07 -14.08
N LEU A 267 -20.91 44.20 -15.08
CA LEU A 267 -21.29 44.57 -16.45
C LEU A 267 -22.78 44.90 -16.61
N GLY A 268 -23.54 44.98 -15.52
CA GLY A 268 -24.94 45.42 -15.52
C GLY A 268 -25.97 44.30 -15.35
N GLN A 269 -25.54 43.04 -15.23
CA GLN A 269 -26.45 41.92 -14.97
C GLN A 269 -26.69 41.75 -13.46
N SER A 270 -27.52 42.64 -12.90
CA SER A 270 -27.78 42.72 -11.45
C SER A 270 -28.28 41.41 -10.80
N GLU A 271 -28.83 40.46 -11.58
CA GLU A 271 -29.25 39.14 -11.08
C GLU A 271 -28.09 38.33 -10.49
N TYR A 272 -26.86 38.52 -10.99
CA TYR A 272 -25.68 37.78 -10.55
C TYR A 272 -25.00 38.36 -9.30
N LEU A 273 -25.41 39.55 -8.85
CA LEU A 273 -24.75 40.23 -7.73
C LEU A 273 -24.89 39.44 -6.42
N MET A 274 -26.10 39.00 -6.08
CA MET A 274 -26.33 38.21 -4.87
C MET A 274 -25.68 36.81 -4.93
N PRO A 275 -25.82 36.05 -6.03
CA PRO A 275 -25.06 34.81 -6.23
C PRO A 275 -23.55 34.98 -6.07
N ALA A 276 -22.96 36.03 -6.68
CA ALA A 276 -21.52 36.28 -6.58
C ALA A 276 -21.06 36.53 -5.14
N ILE A 277 -21.78 37.37 -4.39
CA ILE A 277 -21.48 37.66 -2.99
C ILE A 277 -21.60 36.39 -2.13
N ALA A 278 -22.66 35.61 -2.32
CA ALA A 278 -22.87 34.35 -1.60
C ALA A 278 -21.76 33.33 -1.89
N MET A 279 -21.35 33.20 -3.17
CA MET A 279 -20.24 32.34 -3.56
C MET A 279 -18.91 32.80 -2.95
N MET A 280 -18.62 34.10 -2.94
CA MET A 280 -17.41 34.63 -2.30
C MET A 280 -17.39 34.36 -0.80
N LEU A 281 -18.52 34.54 -0.09
CA LEU A 281 -18.62 34.18 1.33
C LEU A 281 -18.41 32.68 1.55
N ALA A 282 -18.94 31.82 0.67
CA ALA A 282 -18.72 30.38 0.74
C ALA A 282 -17.24 30.01 0.54
N VAL A 283 -16.54 30.65 -0.40
CA VAL A 283 -15.09 30.47 -0.62
C VAL A 283 -14.30 30.85 0.62
N VAL A 284 -14.61 31.98 1.26
CA VAL A 284 -13.95 32.40 2.51
C VAL A 284 -14.20 31.39 3.62
N GLY A 285 -15.44 30.90 3.78
CA GLY A 285 -15.78 29.86 4.75
C GLY A 285 -15.01 28.56 4.51
N LEU A 286 -14.90 28.11 3.25
CA LEU A 286 -14.15 26.92 2.86
C LEU A 286 -12.65 27.10 3.12
N LEU A 287 -12.09 28.28 2.85
CA LEU A 287 -10.68 28.61 3.16
C LEU A 287 -10.39 28.51 4.65
N ILE A 288 -11.26 29.07 5.50
CA ILE A 288 -11.10 29.02 6.96
C ILE A 288 -11.20 27.56 7.44
N ALA A 289 -12.18 26.81 6.96
CA ALA A 289 -12.35 25.39 7.31
C ALA A 289 -11.11 24.56 6.91
N LEU A 290 -10.58 24.79 5.70
CA LEU A 290 -9.36 24.13 5.22
C LEU A 290 -8.15 24.49 6.08
N ALA A 291 -7.98 25.77 6.44
CA ALA A 291 -6.89 26.23 7.30
C ALA A 291 -6.93 25.54 8.68
N ILE A 292 -8.12 25.45 9.29
CA ILE A 292 -8.31 24.75 10.57
C ILE A 292 -7.98 23.26 10.42
N TYR A 293 -8.48 22.59 9.38
CA TYR A 293 -8.21 21.17 9.12
C TYR A 293 -6.72 20.88 8.96
N VAL A 294 -6.00 21.69 8.18
CA VAL A 294 -4.55 21.56 7.97
C VAL A 294 -3.78 21.80 9.27
N TYR A 295 -4.16 22.82 10.05
CA TYR A 295 -3.52 23.12 11.32
C TYR A 295 -3.69 21.99 12.36
N LEU A 296 -4.91 21.49 12.53
CA LEU A 296 -5.20 20.37 13.44
C LEU A 296 -4.46 19.10 13.01
N GLY A 297 -4.40 18.83 11.71
CA GLY A 297 -3.66 17.71 11.15
C GLY A 297 -2.16 17.79 11.43
N ALA A 298 -1.54 18.95 11.23
CA ALA A 298 -0.13 19.18 11.54
C ALA A 298 0.15 19.02 13.04
N LYS A 299 -0.74 19.54 13.91
CA LYS A 299 -0.63 19.40 15.36
C LYS A 299 -0.65 17.92 15.78
N ALA A 300 -1.55 17.11 15.24
CA ALA A 300 -1.62 15.69 15.54
C ALA A 300 -0.33 14.93 15.18
N GLU A 301 0.29 15.25 14.03
CA GLU A 301 1.57 14.63 13.63
C GLU A 301 2.72 14.97 14.58
N THR A 302 2.81 16.23 15.03
CA THR A 302 3.84 16.61 15.99
C THR A 302 3.69 15.87 17.32
N LEU A 303 2.46 15.61 17.78
CA LEU A 303 2.19 14.85 18.99
C LEU A 303 2.58 13.37 18.83
N LEU A 304 2.25 12.75 17.69
CA LEU A 304 2.63 11.36 17.39
C LEU A 304 4.15 11.19 17.29
N MET A 305 4.84 12.11 16.61
CA MET A 305 6.31 12.10 16.53
C MET A 305 6.96 12.21 17.91
N ARG A 306 6.45 13.11 18.77
CA ARG A 306 6.92 13.25 20.15
C ARG A 306 6.67 11.99 20.98
N ALA A 307 5.54 11.32 20.81
CA ALA A 307 5.23 10.06 21.49
C ALA A 307 6.18 8.93 21.07
N ARG A 308 6.46 8.79 19.77
CA ARG A 308 7.42 7.81 19.23
C ARG A 308 8.85 8.06 19.75
N LEU A 309 9.29 9.32 19.80
CA LEU A 309 10.60 9.68 20.36
C LEU A 309 10.71 9.32 21.84
N LYS A 310 9.65 9.53 22.63
CA LYS A 310 9.61 9.12 24.05
C LYS A 310 9.72 7.60 24.22
N GLN A 311 9.02 6.81 23.40
CA GLN A 311 9.13 5.34 23.43
C GLN A 311 10.54 4.87 23.08
N LYS A 312 11.20 5.49 22.09
CA LYS A 312 12.56 5.11 21.69
C LYS A 312 13.63 5.50 22.73
N SER A 313 13.40 6.54 23.52
CA SER A 313 14.30 6.96 24.61
C SER A 313 14.12 6.15 25.91
N SER A 314 13.06 5.35 26.01
CA SER A 314 12.74 4.55 27.22
C SER A 314 13.09 3.07 27.08
N LYS A 315 13.59 2.64 25.92
CA LYS A 315 14.23 1.35 25.68
C LYS A 315 15.74 1.56 25.61
#